data_AF-A0AAN8AIP4-F1
#
_entry.id   AF-A0AAN8AIP4-F1
#
_cell.length_a   1.000
_cell.length_b   1.000
_cell.length_c   1.000
_cell.angle_alpha   90.00
_cell.angle_beta   90.00
_cell.angle_gamma   90.00
#
_symmetry.space_group_name_H-M   'P 1'
#
loop_
_entity.id
_entity.type
_entity.pdbx_description
1 polymer ?
#
loop_
_entity_poly.entity_id
_entity_poly.type
_entity_poly.pdbx_seq_one_letter_code
_entity_poly.pdbx_strand_id
1 'polypeptide(L)'
;MAENLNGICAGIIALDSKGDVIIETNADVMFVASMVDGISRVEVLRPLKSFSDVIWETDELVAYLDPKPWTPGSTILKRKTLSGASSIFQLATPDVLTILQGAKAVSSLLCERLGVQRCALVFNPIPNQPAQIRLLPLHGLEPKWQPHLASEEEFHTYDPGYCTSKSGPRWDDEALDQVQAKIRRGLPTPNAPSCFDFFGDASNDNLFSCIVRGEQQQWRVWEDNEHVAFLTPYPNTAGLTIVVPRKPLSSDIFKLEEADYKALIVATCKVAKLLEEGMELKVLH
;
A
#
# COMPACT_ATOMS: atom_id res chain seq x y z
N MET A 1 21.75 25.08 -30.57
CA MET A 1 20.99 26.33 -30.70
C MET A 1 19.72 26.15 -29.90
N ALA A 2 19.57 26.87 -28.79
CA ALA A 2 18.36 26.82 -27.98
C ALA A 2 17.39 27.84 -28.55
N GLU A 3 16.49 27.40 -29.43
CA GLU A 3 15.32 28.21 -29.77
C GLU A 3 14.40 28.20 -28.55
N ASN A 4 14.40 29.32 -27.84
CA ASN A 4 13.52 29.56 -26.72
C ASN A 4 12.10 29.71 -27.28
N LEU A 5 11.25 28.71 -27.02
CA LEU A 5 9.83 28.74 -27.40
C LEU A 5 9.14 29.85 -26.61
N ASN A 6 9.13 31.07 -27.16
CA ASN A 6 8.54 32.30 -26.60
C ASN A 6 7.07 32.11 -26.17
N GLY A 7 6.82 31.55 -24.98
CA GLY A 7 5.47 31.37 -24.44
C GLY A 7 4.57 30.42 -25.25
N ILE A 8 5.14 29.60 -26.13
CA ILE A 8 4.37 28.62 -26.92
C ILE A 8 4.41 27.27 -26.17
N CYS A 9 3.23 26.85 -25.73
CA CYS A 9 2.99 25.49 -25.24
C CYS A 9 3.17 24.50 -26.39
N ALA A 10 4.08 23.53 -26.24
CA ALA A 10 4.40 22.50 -27.20
C ALA A 10 4.59 21.16 -26.48
N GLY A 11 4.16 20.09 -27.14
CA GLY A 11 4.45 18.71 -26.78
C GLY A 11 5.25 18.05 -27.91
N ILE A 12 6.28 17.29 -27.56
CA ILE A 12 7.06 16.48 -28.48
C ILE A 12 6.70 15.02 -28.21
N ILE A 13 6.34 14.29 -29.27
CA ILE A 13 6.16 12.85 -29.22
C ILE A 13 7.22 12.25 -30.14
N ALA A 14 8.11 11.42 -29.58
CA ALA A 14 9.07 10.64 -30.34
C ALA A 14 8.67 9.17 -30.29
N LEU A 15 8.70 8.50 -31.44
CA LEU A 15 8.46 7.07 -31.59
C LEU A 15 9.70 6.45 -32.24
N ASP A 16 10.25 5.41 -31.65
CA ASP A 16 11.35 4.66 -32.24
C ASP A 16 10.86 3.49 -33.13
N SER A 17 11.78 2.83 -33.83
CA SER A 17 11.45 1.71 -34.72
C SER A 17 10.93 0.46 -34.01
N LYS A 18 11.05 0.38 -32.68
CA LYS A 18 10.58 -0.72 -31.84
C LYS A 18 9.20 -0.46 -31.25
N GLY A 19 8.68 0.76 -31.42
CA GLY A 19 7.39 1.18 -30.86
C GLY A 19 7.51 1.86 -29.50
N ASP A 20 8.72 2.16 -29.03
CA ASP A 20 8.95 2.89 -27.79
C ASP A 20 8.61 4.38 -27.99
N VAL A 21 7.86 4.95 -27.04
CA VAL A 21 7.37 6.34 -27.11
C VAL A 21 7.97 7.18 -26.00
N ILE A 22 8.47 8.37 -26.34
CA ILE A 22 8.83 9.42 -25.38
C ILE A 22 7.93 10.63 -25.62
N ILE A 23 7.39 11.20 -24.54
CA ILE A 23 6.55 12.39 -24.59
C ILE A 23 7.15 13.46 -23.67
N GLU A 24 7.44 14.63 -24.23
CA GLU A 24 7.95 15.79 -23.50
C GLU A 24 7.00 16.97 -23.72
N THR A 25 6.71 17.76 -22.70
CA THR A 25 5.81 18.91 -22.84
C THR A 25 6.15 20.05 -21.88
N ASN A 26 6.07 21.28 -22.38
CA ASN A 26 6.13 22.49 -21.55
C ASN A 26 4.72 23.08 -21.29
N ALA A 27 3.66 22.45 -21.79
CA ALA A 27 2.28 22.91 -21.66
C ALA A 27 1.68 22.49 -20.32
N ASP A 28 1.06 23.41 -19.57
CA ASP A 28 0.45 23.19 -18.24
C ASP A 28 -0.44 21.94 -18.14
N VAL A 29 -1.06 21.52 -19.24
CA VAL A 29 -1.80 20.27 -19.36
C VAL A 29 -1.65 19.73 -20.79
N MET A 30 -1.36 18.44 -20.93
CA MET A 30 -1.37 17.69 -22.17
C MET A 30 -2.14 16.39 -21.95
N PHE A 31 -3.15 16.14 -22.77
CA PHE A 31 -3.89 14.88 -22.77
C PHE A 31 -3.22 13.93 -23.74
N VAL A 32 -2.83 12.76 -23.24
CA VAL A 32 -2.25 11.68 -24.03
C VAL A 32 -3.22 10.50 -23.99
N ALA A 33 -3.50 9.93 -25.15
CA ALA A 33 -4.21 8.67 -25.24
C ALA A 33 -3.32 7.65 -25.95
N SER A 34 -3.21 6.46 -25.37
CA SER A 34 -2.56 5.31 -26.00
C SER A 34 -3.49 4.10 -26.00
N MET A 35 -3.27 3.20 -26.94
CA MET A 35 -3.96 1.91 -27.05
C MET A 35 -2.90 0.82 -27.04
N VAL A 36 -2.85 0.02 -25.98
CA VAL A 36 -1.95 -1.13 -25.85
C VAL A 36 -2.79 -2.37 -25.63
N ASP A 37 -2.66 -3.37 -26.50
CA ASP A 37 -3.43 -4.63 -26.45
C ASP A 37 -4.96 -4.44 -26.34
N GLY A 38 -5.49 -3.41 -27.00
CA GLY A 38 -6.93 -3.10 -26.98
C GLY A 38 -7.41 -2.36 -25.72
N ILE A 39 -6.50 -2.07 -24.78
CA ILE A 39 -6.79 -1.30 -23.57
C ILE A 39 -6.48 0.18 -23.84
N SER A 40 -7.49 1.03 -23.75
CA SER A 40 -7.32 2.48 -23.81
C SER A 40 -6.71 3.00 -22.51
N ARG A 41 -5.62 3.76 -22.61
CA ARG A 41 -5.01 4.50 -21.52
C ARG A 41 -5.07 5.98 -21.86
N VAL A 42 -5.74 6.75 -21.02
CA VAL A 42 -5.77 8.21 -21.12
C VAL A 42 -5.01 8.77 -19.93
N GLU A 43 -3.96 9.54 -20.21
CA GLU A 43 -3.10 10.16 -19.22
C GLU A 43 -3.14 11.68 -19.39
N VAL A 44 -3.28 12.40 -18.28
CA VAL A 44 -3.11 13.86 -18.26
C VAL A 44 -1.70 14.15 -17.79
N LEU A 45 -0.81 14.42 -18.74
CA LEU A 45 0.50 14.97 -18.47
C LEU A 45 0.31 16.43 -18.05
N ARG A 46 0.90 16.83 -16.93
CA ARG A 46 1.16 18.26 -16.69
C ARG A 46 2.67 18.38 -16.51
N PRO A 47 3.29 19.52 -16.88
CA PRO A 47 4.70 19.74 -16.67
C PRO A 47 4.96 19.56 -15.18
N LEU A 48 6.09 18.93 -14.86
CA LEU A 48 6.54 18.77 -13.48
C LEU A 48 6.34 20.09 -12.73
N LYS A 49 5.39 20.13 -11.79
CA LYS A 49 5.55 21.03 -10.65
C LYS A 49 6.89 20.64 -10.05
N SER A 50 7.85 21.57 -9.99
CA SER A 50 9.12 21.29 -9.34
C SER A 50 8.80 20.76 -7.94
N PHE A 51 9.05 19.49 -7.70
CA PHE A 51 8.97 18.94 -6.36
C PHE A 51 10.11 19.59 -5.59
N SER A 52 9.79 20.29 -4.51
CA SER A 52 10.83 20.69 -3.56
C SER A 52 11.25 19.46 -2.76
N ASP A 53 12.49 19.45 -2.28
CA ASP A 53 12.96 18.45 -1.31
C ASP A 53 12.89 17.00 -1.82
N VAL A 54 13.11 16.80 -3.13
CA VAL A 54 13.23 15.48 -3.75
C VAL A 54 14.44 14.75 -3.20
N ILE A 55 14.24 13.52 -2.79
CA ILE A 55 15.32 12.64 -2.29
C ILE A 55 15.57 11.44 -3.20
N TRP A 56 14.62 11.10 -4.06
CA TRP A 56 14.71 9.98 -4.99
C TRP A 56 13.66 10.12 -6.10
N GLU A 57 14.01 9.73 -7.33
CA GLU A 57 13.07 9.70 -8.45
C GLU A 57 13.46 8.66 -9.51
N THR A 58 12.47 8.29 -10.32
CA THR A 58 12.62 7.58 -11.60
C THR A 58 11.87 8.36 -12.68
N ASP A 59 11.78 7.84 -13.90
CA ASP A 59 10.96 8.46 -14.95
C ASP A 59 9.46 8.50 -14.57
N GLU A 60 8.98 7.55 -13.76
CA GLU A 60 7.57 7.44 -13.37
C GLU A 60 7.26 7.92 -11.95
N LEU A 61 8.21 7.78 -11.02
CA LEU A 61 7.98 7.98 -9.59
C LEU A 61 8.83 9.12 -9.04
N VAL A 62 8.34 9.75 -7.97
CA VAL A 62 9.06 10.76 -7.22
C VAL A 62 8.83 10.57 -5.73
N ALA A 63 9.89 10.68 -4.96
CA ALA A 63 9.87 10.71 -3.50
C ALA A 63 10.49 12.01 -2.99
N TYR A 64 9.75 12.73 -2.16
CA TYR A 64 10.16 14.00 -1.58
C TYR A 64 9.78 14.08 -0.10
N LEU A 65 10.52 14.90 0.65
CA LEU A 65 10.24 15.10 2.08
C LEU A 65 8.87 15.73 2.28
N ASP A 66 8.13 15.17 3.25
CA ASP A 66 6.82 15.71 3.62
C ASP A 66 6.99 17.09 4.26
N PRO A 67 6.34 18.14 3.73
CA PRO A 67 6.38 19.48 4.32
C PRO A 67 5.70 19.56 5.70
N LYS A 68 4.90 18.56 6.09
CA LYS A 68 4.26 18.45 7.40
C LYS A 68 4.57 17.08 8.04
N PRO A 69 5.85 16.82 8.36
CA PRO A 69 6.32 15.49 8.68
C PRO A 69 5.75 15.00 10.03
N TRP A 70 5.35 13.73 10.09
CA TRP A 70 4.97 13.08 11.36
C TRP A 70 6.20 12.68 12.18
N THR A 71 7.31 12.43 11.50
CA THR A 71 8.60 12.04 12.07
C THR A 71 9.72 12.56 11.17
N PRO A 72 10.93 12.85 11.68
CA PRO A 72 12.04 13.30 10.84
C PRO A 72 12.30 12.33 9.68
N GLY A 73 12.35 12.86 8.46
CA GLY A 73 12.48 12.07 7.24
C GLY A 73 11.19 11.45 6.69
N SER A 74 10.02 11.80 7.24
CA SER A 74 8.72 11.49 6.63
C SER A 74 8.75 11.85 5.14
N THR A 75 8.47 10.88 4.28
CA THR A 75 8.63 11.00 2.83
C THR A 75 7.34 10.63 2.14
N ILE A 76 6.94 11.42 1.15
CA ILE A 76 5.81 11.12 0.25
C ILE A 76 6.38 10.52 -1.04
N LEU A 77 5.90 9.34 -1.41
CA LEU A 77 6.18 8.66 -2.66
C LEU A 77 4.91 8.60 -3.52
N LYS A 78 4.98 9.04 -4.76
CA LYS A 78 3.86 8.99 -5.71
C LYS A 78 4.34 8.95 -7.16
N ARG A 79 3.40 8.72 -8.08
CA ARG A 79 3.63 8.90 -9.52
C ARG A 79 3.81 10.37 -9.86
N LYS A 80 4.65 10.64 -10.86
CA LYS A 80 4.80 11.98 -11.44
C LYS A 80 3.55 12.44 -12.21
N THR A 81 2.68 11.51 -12.60
CA THR A 81 1.39 11.81 -13.23
C THR A 81 0.44 12.54 -12.27
N LEU A 82 -0.32 13.51 -12.78
CA LEU A 82 -1.22 14.36 -11.98
C LEU A 82 -2.69 13.95 -12.10
N SER A 83 -2.96 12.91 -12.89
CA SER A 83 -4.23 12.19 -12.98
C SER A 83 -4.03 10.74 -12.55
N GLY A 84 -5.04 10.17 -11.91
CA GLY A 84 -5.03 8.76 -11.54
C GLY A 84 -6.01 8.47 -10.42
N ALA A 85 -6.12 7.20 -10.07
CA ALA A 85 -6.88 6.77 -8.91
C ALA A 85 -6.35 7.41 -7.62
N SER A 86 -7.23 7.67 -6.67
CA SER A 86 -6.85 8.12 -5.32
C SER A 86 -6.35 6.97 -4.44
N SER A 87 -6.77 5.74 -4.77
CA SER A 87 -6.36 4.52 -4.08
C SER A 87 -5.28 3.75 -4.85
N ILE A 88 -4.23 3.28 -4.16
CA ILE A 88 -3.30 2.32 -4.77
C ILE A 88 -4.01 1.01 -5.13
N PHE A 89 -5.09 0.64 -4.44
CA PHE A 89 -5.83 -0.60 -4.72
C PHE A 89 -6.71 -0.52 -5.98
N GLN A 90 -6.94 0.69 -6.49
CA GLN A 90 -7.63 0.95 -7.75
C GLN A 90 -6.66 0.98 -8.95
N LEU A 91 -5.35 0.94 -8.71
CA LEU A 91 -4.35 0.83 -9.77
C LEU A 91 -4.27 -0.61 -10.31
N ALA A 92 -3.74 -0.75 -11.53
CA ALA A 92 -3.44 -2.07 -12.06
C ALA A 92 -2.34 -2.75 -11.22
N THR A 93 -2.37 -4.08 -11.10
CA THR A 93 -1.39 -4.82 -10.28
C THR A 93 0.08 -4.46 -10.60
N PRO A 94 0.50 -4.31 -11.88
CA PRO A 94 1.87 -3.89 -12.19
C PRO A 94 2.21 -2.52 -11.61
N ASP A 95 1.27 -1.58 -11.61
CA ASP A 95 1.47 -0.23 -11.09
C ASP A 95 1.65 -0.22 -9.56
N VAL A 96 0.89 -1.07 -8.86
CA VAL A 96 1.04 -1.26 -7.40
C VAL A 96 2.41 -1.86 -7.08
N LEU A 97 2.85 -2.83 -7.89
CA LEU A 97 4.19 -3.41 -7.74
C LEU A 97 5.26 -2.35 -7.98
N THR A 98 5.14 -1.53 -9.02
CA THR A 98 6.09 -0.45 -9.33
C THR A 98 6.20 0.55 -8.17
N ILE A 99 5.08 1.05 -7.64
CA ILE A 99 5.13 2.03 -6.53
C ILE A 99 5.71 1.41 -5.25
N LEU A 100 5.41 0.14 -4.95
CA LEU A 100 5.93 -0.54 -3.76
C LEU A 100 7.40 -0.96 -3.91
N GLN A 101 7.87 -1.27 -5.11
CA GLN A 101 9.31 -1.39 -5.38
C GLN A 101 10.04 -0.06 -5.17
N GLY A 102 9.46 1.05 -5.64
CA GLY A 102 9.96 2.39 -5.31
C GLY A 102 9.99 2.62 -3.80
N ALA A 103 8.96 2.18 -3.08
CA ALA A 103 8.89 2.30 -1.62
C ALA A 103 10.03 1.54 -0.92
N LYS A 104 10.39 0.35 -1.41
CA LYS A 104 11.53 -0.45 -0.92
C LYS A 104 12.87 0.26 -1.16
N ALA A 105 13.06 0.86 -2.34
CA ALA A 105 14.27 1.63 -2.65
C ALA A 105 14.41 2.87 -1.75
N VAL A 106 13.33 3.65 -1.60
CA VAL A 106 13.32 4.85 -0.76
C VAL A 106 13.47 4.50 0.72
N SER A 107 12.84 3.43 1.18
CA SER A 107 13.02 2.93 2.56
C SER A 107 14.48 2.60 2.86
N SER A 108 15.17 1.94 1.91
CA SER A 108 16.59 1.59 2.05
C SER A 108 17.46 2.84 2.14
N LEU A 109 17.20 3.83 1.28
CA LEU A 109 17.87 5.13 1.32
C LEU A 109 17.65 5.85 2.66
N LEU A 110 16.41 5.90 3.15
CA LEU A 110 16.07 6.55 4.42
C LEU A 110 16.75 5.86 5.61
N CYS A 111 16.78 4.52 5.63
CA CYS A 111 17.46 3.76 6.68
C CYS A 111 18.96 4.06 6.71
N GLU A 112 19.62 4.05 5.54
CA GLU A 112 21.05 4.35 5.43
C GLU A 112 21.37 5.78 5.87
N ARG A 113 20.60 6.77 5.39
CA ARG A 113 20.92 8.19 5.57
C ARG A 113 20.54 8.73 6.94
N LEU A 114 19.52 8.16 7.58
CA LEU A 114 19.04 8.61 8.88
C LEU A 114 19.50 7.70 10.04
N GLY A 115 20.17 6.58 9.73
CA GLY A 115 20.61 5.63 10.74
C GLY A 115 19.45 4.92 11.46
N VAL A 116 18.27 4.84 10.84
CA VAL A 116 17.12 4.10 11.37
C VAL A 116 17.16 2.64 10.92
N GLN A 117 16.60 1.73 11.71
CA GLN A 117 16.65 0.30 11.40
C GLN A 117 15.65 -0.15 10.33
N ARG A 118 14.53 0.57 10.21
CA ARG A 118 13.40 0.25 9.32
C ARG A 118 12.49 1.48 9.13
N CYS A 119 11.68 1.44 8.08
CA CYS A 119 10.61 2.40 7.84
C CYS A 119 9.24 1.72 7.92
N ALA A 120 8.22 2.44 8.38
CA ALA A 120 6.83 2.06 8.16
C ALA A 120 6.33 2.58 6.81
N LEU A 121 5.40 1.83 6.22
CA LEU A 121 4.66 2.24 5.03
C LEU A 121 3.21 2.53 5.46
N VAL A 122 2.74 3.74 5.16
CA VAL A 122 1.34 4.13 5.40
C VAL A 122 0.73 4.57 4.08
N PHE A 123 -0.37 3.94 3.72
CA PHE A 123 -1.21 4.38 2.62
C PHE A 123 -2.53 4.91 3.21
N ASN A 124 -2.78 6.21 3.03
CA ASN A 124 -4.03 6.86 3.42
C ASN A 124 -4.52 7.75 2.27
N PRO A 125 -5.55 7.34 1.50
CA PRO A 125 -6.00 8.08 0.32
C PRO A 125 -6.49 9.47 0.72
N ILE A 126 -6.12 10.48 -0.07
CA ILE A 126 -6.67 11.82 0.07
C ILE A 126 -7.69 12.03 -1.04
N PRO A 127 -8.95 12.40 -0.73
CA PRO A 127 -9.96 12.66 -1.74
C PRO A 127 -9.45 13.66 -2.78
N ASN A 128 -9.73 13.40 -4.06
CA ASN A 128 -9.32 14.23 -5.20
C ASN A 128 -7.80 14.42 -5.37
N GLN A 129 -6.96 13.56 -4.77
CA GLN A 129 -5.53 13.53 -5.04
C GLN A 129 -5.11 12.17 -5.60
N PRO A 130 -4.11 12.12 -6.51
CA PRO A 130 -3.54 10.85 -6.95
C PRO A 130 -2.99 10.04 -5.79
N ALA A 131 -3.03 8.71 -5.92
CA ALA A 131 -2.53 7.78 -4.94
C ALA A 131 -1.08 8.10 -4.55
N GLN A 132 -0.85 8.20 -3.24
CA GLN A 132 0.47 8.45 -2.66
C GLN A 132 0.68 7.59 -1.42
N ILE A 133 1.92 7.20 -1.22
CA ILE A 133 2.36 6.40 -0.07
C ILE A 133 3.25 7.26 0.79
N ARG A 134 3.14 7.11 2.11
CA ARG A 134 4.01 7.73 3.09
C ARG A 134 4.99 6.71 3.64
N LEU A 135 6.27 7.04 3.61
CA LEU A 135 7.33 6.30 4.28
C LEU A 135 7.75 7.04 5.54
N LEU A 136 7.75 6.33 6.66
CA LEU A 136 8.01 6.87 7.98
C LEU A 136 9.23 6.18 8.59
N PRO A 137 10.40 6.85 8.64
CA PRO A 137 11.54 6.37 9.40
C PRO A 137 11.17 6.12 10.87
N LEU A 138 11.41 4.90 11.36
CA LEU A 138 11.11 4.55 12.76
C LEU A 138 12.33 4.81 13.64
N HIS A 139 12.37 6.01 14.21
CA HIS A 139 13.40 6.44 15.15
C HIS A 139 13.22 5.79 16.53
N GLY A 140 14.33 5.55 17.23
CA GLY A 140 14.30 5.05 18.61
C GLY A 140 14.00 3.55 18.76
N LEU A 141 13.97 2.78 17.66
CA LEU A 141 13.82 1.33 17.75
C LEU A 141 15.12 0.66 18.22
N GLU A 142 14.97 -0.21 19.20
CA GLU A 142 16.06 -1.06 19.67
C GLU A 142 16.25 -2.29 18.77
N PRO A 143 17.46 -2.88 18.69
CA PRO A 143 17.70 -4.11 17.95
C PRO A 143 16.83 -5.29 18.41
N LYS A 144 16.49 -5.32 19.70
CA LYS A 144 15.58 -6.32 20.27
C LYS A 144 14.14 -5.84 20.09
N TRP A 145 13.34 -6.63 19.38
CA TRP A 145 11.93 -6.31 19.20
C TRP A 145 11.17 -6.40 20.53
N GLN A 146 10.37 -5.37 20.80
CA GLN A 146 9.37 -5.35 21.85
C GLN A 146 8.12 -4.61 21.34
N PRO A 147 6.92 -4.99 21.79
CA PRO A 147 5.71 -4.30 21.40
C PRO A 147 5.69 -2.89 22.01
N HIS A 148 5.50 -1.88 21.16
CA HIS A 148 5.25 -0.51 21.59
C HIS A 148 3.73 -0.28 21.56
N LEU A 149 3.07 -0.51 22.69
CA LEU A 149 1.62 -0.37 22.81
C LEU A 149 1.27 1.04 23.28
N ALA A 150 0.26 1.65 22.63
CA ALA A 150 -0.35 2.86 23.15
C ALA A 150 -1.16 2.53 24.41
N SER A 151 -1.12 3.40 25.42
CA SER A 151 -1.92 3.25 26.64
C SER A 151 -3.40 3.52 26.43
N GLU A 152 -3.72 4.30 25.39
CA GLU A 152 -5.09 4.68 25.03
C GLU A 152 -5.60 3.77 23.93
N GLU A 153 -6.84 3.32 24.11
CA GLU A 153 -7.61 2.63 23.07
C GLU A 153 -8.49 3.64 22.33
N GLU A 154 -8.75 3.38 21.05
CA GLU A 154 -9.72 4.17 20.29
C GLU A 154 -10.50 3.32 19.29
N PHE A 155 -11.77 3.67 19.10
CA PHE A 155 -12.65 3.02 18.14
C PHE A 155 -13.43 4.07 17.36
N HIS A 156 -13.43 3.92 16.05
CA HIS A 156 -14.19 4.77 15.13
C HIS A 156 -15.08 3.92 14.24
N THR A 157 -16.37 4.27 14.17
CA THR A 157 -17.33 3.63 13.26
C THR A 157 -17.06 3.97 11.81
N TYR A 158 -16.47 5.15 11.56
CA TYR A 158 -16.14 5.68 10.23
C TYR A 158 -14.70 6.18 10.21
N ASP A 159 -14.12 6.30 9.03
CA ASP A 159 -12.77 6.84 8.85
C ASP A 159 -12.61 8.21 9.55
N PRO A 160 -11.73 8.32 10.56
CA PRO A 160 -11.53 9.56 11.28
C PRO A 160 -10.68 10.59 10.51
N GLY A 161 -10.20 10.24 9.30
CA GLY A 161 -9.37 11.09 8.46
C GLY A 161 -7.88 11.07 8.81
N TYR A 162 -7.47 10.16 9.69
CA TYR A 162 -6.08 9.94 10.07
C TYR A 162 -5.80 8.46 10.33
N CYS A 163 -4.53 8.07 10.22
CA CYS A 163 -4.07 6.72 10.58
C CYS A 163 -3.42 6.73 11.96
N THR A 164 -3.63 5.65 12.69
CA THR A 164 -3.21 5.47 14.08
C THR A 164 -2.79 4.02 14.31
N SER A 165 -1.81 3.83 15.19
CA SER A 165 -1.38 2.51 15.66
C SER A 165 -2.05 2.08 16.97
N LYS A 166 -2.96 2.90 17.50
CA LYS A 166 -3.73 2.56 18.70
C LYS A 166 -4.64 1.36 18.42
N SER A 167 -4.71 0.46 19.39
CA SER A 167 -5.67 -0.65 19.39
C SER A 167 -7.05 -0.13 19.75
N GLY A 168 -8.09 -0.81 19.27
CA GLY A 168 -9.42 -0.64 19.85
C GLY A 168 -9.64 -1.54 21.06
N PRO A 169 -10.73 -1.34 21.81
CA PRO A 169 -11.16 -2.30 22.81
C PRO A 169 -11.43 -3.66 22.16
N ARG A 170 -11.34 -4.75 22.94
CA ARG A 170 -11.72 -6.08 22.42
C ARG A 170 -13.17 -6.02 21.93
N TRP A 171 -13.36 -6.37 20.66
CA TRP A 171 -14.68 -6.44 20.08
C TRP A 171 -15.35 -7.78 20.40
N ASP A 172 -16.69 -7.74 20.45
CA ASP A 172 -17.52 -8.90 20.72
C ASP A 172 -17.40 -9.95 19.61
N ASP A 173 -17.37 -11.22 20.00
CA ASP A 173 -17.17 -12.34 19.08
C ASP A 173 -18.32 -12.44 18.04
N GLU A 174 -19.57 -12.16 18.44
CA GLU A 174 -20.73 -12.15 17.52
C GLU A 174 -20.63 -10.99 16.52
N ALA A 175 -20.17 -9.82 16.96
CA ALA A 175 -19.93 -8.69 16.07
C ALA A 175 -18.83 -9.01 15.04
N LEU A 176 -17.75 -9.69 15.47
CA LEU A 176 -16.68 -10.14 14.58
C LEU A 176 -17.18 -11.20 13.59
N ASP A 177 -18.02 -12.15 14.02
CA ASP A 177 -18.65 -13.14 13.15
C ASP A 177 -19.52 -12.47 12.07
N GLN A 178 -20.29 -11.44 12.44
CA GLN A 178 -21.12 -10.69 11.49
C GLN A 178 -20.26 -9.96 10.45
N VAL A 179 -19.16 -9.33 10.87
CA VAL A 179 -18.23 -8.64 9.94
C VAL A 179 -17.51 -9.65 9.05
N GLN A 180 -17.04 -10.77 9.61
CA GLN A 180 -16.43 -11.85 8.85
C GLN A 180 -17.39 -12.39 7.79
N ALA A 181 -18.65 -12.65 8.16
CA ALA A 181 -19.68 -13.11 7.24
C ALA A 181 -20.03 -12.09 6.16
N LYS A 182 -19.97 -10.78 6.45
CA LYS A 182 -20.11 -9.72 5.44
C LYS A 182 -18.98 -9.77 4.41
N ILE A 183 -17.73 -9.82 4.88
CA ILE A 183 -16.55 -9.84 4.00
C ILE A 183 -16.51 -11.12 3.17
N ARG A 184 -16.74 -12.29 3.79
CA ARG A 184 -16.68 -13.59 3.12
C ARG A 184 -17.75 -13.78 2.05
N ARG A 185 -18.87 -13.02 2.08
CA ARG A 185 -19.89 -13.06 1.01
C ARG A 185 -19.34 -12.68 -0.37
N GLY A 186 -18.26 -11.89 -0.43
CA GLY A 186 -17.58 -11.57 -1.70
C GLY A 186 -16.69 -12.70 -2.24
N LEU A 187 -16.48 -13.78 -1.48
CA LEU A 187 -15.68 -14.91 -1.94
C LEU A 187 -16.48 -15.82 -2.88
N PRO A 188 -15.83 -16.51 -3.83
CA PRO A 188 -16.47 -17.56 -4.63
C PRO A 188 -17.02 -18.71 -3.77
N THR A 189 -16.36 -19.01 -2.65
CA THR A 189 -16.73 -20.09 -1.72
C THR A 189 -16.76 -19.58 -0.26
N PRO A 190 -17.78 -18.79 0.13
CA PRO A 190 -17.84 -18.13 1.44
C PRO A 190 -17.77 -19.09 2.64
N ASN A 191 -18.26 -20.33 2.47
CA ASN A 191 -18.36 -21.33 3.53
C ASN A 191 -17.29 -22.42 3.43
N ALA A 192 -16.26 -22.25 2.59
CA ALA A 192 -15.16 -23.21 2.54
C ALA A 192 -14.45 -23.30 3.90
N PRO A 193 -14.12 -24.52 4.37
CA PRO A 193 -13.36 -24.70 5.61
C PRO A 193 -11.98 -24.07 5.46
N SER A 194 -11.46 -23.52 6.56
CA SER A 194 -10.14 -22.89 6.55
C SER A 194 -9.02 -23.91 6.42
N CYS A 195 -7.99 -23.57 5.64
CA CYS A 195 -6.79 -24.39 5.52
C CYS A 195 -5.76 -23.97 6.57
N PHE A 196 -5.37 -24.86 7.48
CA PHE A 196 -4.43 -24.54 8.55
C PHE A 196 -2.96 -24.88 8.23
N ASP A 197 -2.66 -25.09 6.95
CA ASP A 197 -1.30 -25.34 6.49
C ASP A 197 -0.37 -24.17 6.82
N PHE A 198 0.76 -24.51 7.43
CA PHE A 198 1.81 -23.61 7.87
C PHE A 198 3.15 -24.15 7.36
N PHE A 199 3.91 -23.32 6.65
CA PHE A 199 5.17 -23.69 6.00
C PHE A 199 6.38 -23.14 6.78
N GLY A 200 6.34 -23.29 8.10
CA GLY A 200 7.45 -23.00 9.00
C GLY A 200 7.70 -24.15 9.96
N ASP A 201 8.59 -23.92 10.93
CA ASP A 201 8.81 -24.88 12.01
C ASP A 201 7.54 -25.01 12.87
N ALA A 202 7.06 -26.24 13.07
CA ALA A 202 5.89 -26.52 13.90
C ALA A 202 6.06 -26.06 15.36
N SER A 203 7.30 -25.94 15.85
CA SER A 203 7.57 -25.41 17.19
C SER A 203 7.58 -23.87 17.27
N ASN A 204 7.35 -23.16 16.15
CA ASN A 204 7.30 -21.71 16.16
C ASN A 204 6.02 -21.22 16.87
N ASP A 205 6.20 -20.64 18.04
CA ASP A 205 5.16 -20.16 18.95
C ASP A 205 4.81 -18.68 18.75
N ASN A 206 5.30 -18.05 17.67
CA ASN A 206 4.89 -16.70 17.31
C ASN A 206 3.36 -16.64 17.13
N LEU A 207 2.73 -15.59 17.66
CA LEU A 207 1.29 -15.36 17.61
C LEU A 207 0.68 -15.62 16.23
N PHE A 208 1.28 -15.10 15.16
CA PHE A 208 0.76 -15.27 13.81
C PHE A 208 0.90 -16.70 13.30
N SER A 209 1.95 -17.41 13.71
CA SER A 209 2.11 -18.83 13.38
C SER A 209 1.03 -19.68 14.06
N CYS A 210 0.74 -19.40 15.33
CA CYS A 210 -0.36 -20.05 16.06
C CYS A 210 -1.74 -19.76 15.42
N ILE A 211 -1.98 -18.52 14.98
CA ILE A 211 -3.21 -18.13 14.27
C ILE A 211 -3.34 -18.90 12.95
N VAL A 212 -2.27 -18.95 12.13
CA VAL A 212 -2.29 -19.67 10.84
C VAL A 212 -2.62 -21.15 11.03
N ARG A 213 -2.07 -21.78 12.09
CA ARG A 213 -2.31 -23.19 12.45
C ARG A 213 -3.66 -23.47 13.12
N GLY A 214 -4.46 -22.46 13.44
CA GLY A 214 -5.76 -22.67 14.09
C GLY A 214 -5.69 -22.90 15.60
N GLU A 215 -4.57 -22.61 16.23
CA GLU A 215 -4.36 -22.79 17.68
C GLU A 215 -4.96 -21.65 18.51
N GLN A 216 -5.36 -20.56 17.85
CA GLN A 216 -5.97 -19.38 18.44
C GLN A 216 -7.33 -19.10 17.79
N GLN A 217 -8.23 -18.50 18.56
CA GLN A 217 -9.48 -17.97 18.03
C GLN A 217 -9.18 -16.94 16.94
N GLN A 218 -9.89 -17.03 15.81
CA GLN A 218 -9.63 -16.20 14.64
C GLN A 218 -10.90 -16.00 13.81
N TRP A 219 -10.92 -14.90 13.06
CA TRP A 219 -11.98 -14.57 12.12
C TRP A 219 -11.37 -14.42 10.73
N ARG A 220 -11.03 -15.56 10.11
CA ARG A 220 -10.40 -15.62 8.79
C ARG A 220 -11.35 -15.15 7.69
N VAL A 221 -10.96 -14.13 6.94
CA VAL A 221 -11.78 -13.51 5.89
C VAL A 221 -11.34 -13.89 4.47
N TRP A 222 -10.08 -14.25 4.29
CA TRP A 222 -9.53 -14.65 2.98
C TRP A 222 -8.28 -15.50 3.18
N GLU A 223 -7.98 -16.39 2.23
CA GLU A 223 -6.73 -17.14 2.19
C GLU A 223 -6.40 -17.58 0.77
N ASP A 224 -5.11 -17.82 0.53
CA ASP A 224 -4.63 -18.61 -0.61
C ASP A 224 -3.57 -19.61 -0.14
N ASN A 225 -2.83 -20.18 -1.09
CA ASN A 225 -1.81 -21.19 -0.81
C ASN A 225 -0.63 -20.63 0.00
N GLU A 226 -0.41 -19.32 0.05
CA GLU A 226 0.77 -18.72 0.68
C GLU A 226 0.42 -17.72 1.79
N HIS A 227 -0.81 -17.20 1.81
CA HIS A 227 -1.22 -16.11 2.69
C HIS A 227 -2.58 -16.38 3.35
N VAL A 228 -2.77 -15.75 4.50
CA VAL A 228 -4.03 -15.76 5.27
C VAL A 228 -4.36 -14.33 5.67
N ALA A 229 -5.63 -13.96 5.61
CA ALA A 229 -6.13 -12.69 6.13
C ALA A 229 -7.24 -12.93 7.16
N PHE A 230 -7.18 -12.23 8.30
CA PHE A 230 -8.14 -12.36 9.39
C PHE A 230 -8.39 -11.02 10.09
N LEU A 231 -9.56 -10.89 10.72
CA LEU A 231 -9.89 -9.72 11.54
C LEU A 231 -9.12 -9.77 12.84
N THR A 232 -8.63 -8.61 13.28
CA THR A 232 -8.13 -8.48 14.65
C THR A 232 -9.31 -8.40 15.63
N PRO A 233 -9.21 -9.01 16.82
CA PRO A 233 -10.19 -8.81 17.89
C PRO A 233 -10.09 -7.43 18.54
N TYR A 234 -9.09 -6.61 18.21
CA TYR A 234 -8.89 -5.25 18.74
C TYR A 234 -8.97 -4.18 17.63
N PRO A 235 -10.05 -4.12 16.84
CA PRO A 235 -10.15 -3.20 15.72
C PRO A 235 -10.31 -1.76 16.21
N ASN A 236 -9.54 -0.82 15.67
CA ASN A 236 -9.84 0.61 15.83
C ASN A 236 -10.90 1.11 14.82
N THR A 237 -11.21 0.30 13.80
CA THR A 237 -12.30 0.51 12.84
C THR A 237 -12.82 -0.85 12.37
N ALA A 238 -14.13 -0.95 12.16
CA ALA A 238 -14.77 -2.18 11.68
C ALA A 238 -14.11 -2.69 10.39
N GLY A 239 -13.77 -3.98 10.36
CA GLY A 239 -13.11 -4.60 9.20
C GLY A 239 -11.58 -4.49 9.19
N LEU A 240 -10.94 -3.98 10.27
CA LEU A 240 -9.47 -3.99 10.40
C LEU A 240 -8.94 -5.43 10.25
N THR A 241 -8.22 -5.65 9.16
CA THR A 241 -7.78 -6.97 8.70
C THR A 241 -6.26 -7.04 8.65
N ILE A 242 -5.71 -8.15 9.13
CA ILE A 242 -4.27 -8.45 9.10
C ILE A 242 -4.03 -9.50 8.03
N VAL A 243 -3.09 -9.25 7.10
CA VAL A 243 -2.64 -10.21 6.09
C VAL A 243 -1.27 -10.73 6.49
N VAL A 244 -1.12 -12.05 6.57
CA VAL A 244 0.12 -12.71 6.97
C VAL A 244 0.51 -13.83 5.99
N PRO A 245 1.81 -14.08 5.80
CA PRO A 245 2.28 -15.27 5.11
C PRO A 245 2.04 -16.54 5.96
N ARG A 246 1.90 -17.69 5.30
CA ARG A 246 1.85 -19.01 5.93
C ARG A 246 3.21 -19.55 6.36
N LYS A 247 4.29 -18.81 6.09
CA LYS A 247 5.65 -19.13 6.52
C LYS A 247 6.22 -17.99 7.37
N PRO A 248 7.13 -18.28 8.30
CA PRO A 248 7.85 -17.24 9.04
C PRO A 248 8.67 -16.38 8.09
N LEU A 249 8.39 -15.08 8.08
CA LEU A 249 9.15 -14.06 7.35
C LEU A 249 9.56 -12.91 8.29
N SER A 250 10.48 -12.07 7.82
CA SER A 250 10.83 -10.83 8.52
C SER A 250 9.58 -9.95 8.70
N SER A 251 9.42 -9.38 9.89
CA SER A 251 8.39 -8.35 10.15
C SER A 251 8.66 -7.04 9.41
N ASP A 252 9.87 -6.85 8.90
CA ASP A 252 10.25 -5.72 8.06
C ASP A 252 9.95 -6.05 6.60
N ILE A 253 8.84 -5.51 6.09
CA ILE A 253 8.35 -5.76 4.73
C ILE A 253 9.38 -5.41 3.66
N PHE A 254 10.26 -4.44 3.91
CA PHE A 254 11.25 -4.00 2.93
C PHE A 254 12.48 -4.91 2.90
N LYS A 255 12.66 -5.77 3.90
CA LYS A 255 13.71 -6.80 3.93
C LYS A 255 13.24 -8.16 3.40
N LEU A 256 11.99 -8.26 2.96
CA LEU A 256 11.50 -9.48 2.30
C LEU A 256 12.22 -9.70 0.97
N GLU A 257 12.49 -10.96 0.64
CA GLU A 257 12.96 -11.37 -0.67
C GLU A 257 11.95 -10.98 -1.76
N GLU A 258 12.42 -10.78 -2.98
CA GLU A 258 11.61 -10.18 -4.05
C GLU A 258 10.32 -10.97 -4.33
N ALA A 259 10.39 -12.30 -4.35
CA ALA A 259 9.24 -13.16 -4.57
C ALA A 259 8.20 -13.01 -3.46
N ASP A 260 8.63 -13.06 -2.19
CA ASP A 260 7.76 -12.95 -1.02
C ASP A 260 7.14 -11.55 -0.92
N TYR A 261 7.92 -10.51 -1.22
CA TYR A 261 7.44 -9.14 -1.25
C TYR A 261 6.32 -8.95 -2.28
N LYS A 262 6.53 -9.44 -3.51
CA LYS A 262 5.53 -9.37 -4.59
C LYS A 262 4.28 -10.18 -4.26
N ALA A 263 4.44 -11.39 -3.72
CA ALA A 263 3.33 -12.25 -3.34
C ALA A 263 2.47 -11.61 -2.24
N LEU A 264 3.11 -11.03 -1.22
CA LEU A 264 2.42 -10.31 -0.15
C LEU A 264 1.64 -9.11 -0.68
N ILE A 265 2.22 -8.32 -1.59
CA ILE A 265 1.52 -7.18 -2.23
C ILE A 265 0.26 -7.64 -2.95
N VAL A 266 0.37 -8.70 -3.76
CA VAL A 266 -0.76 -9.25 -4.51
C VAL A 266 -1.84 -9.76 -3.57
N ALA A 267 -1.46 -10.45 -2.48
CA ALA A 267 -2.39 -10.88 -1.44
C ALA A 267 -3.10 -9.68 -0.79
N THR A 268 -2.37 -8.63 -0.42
CA THR A 268 -2.95 -7.39 0.13
C THR A 268 -3.93 -6.74 -0.84
N CYS A 269 -3.63 -6.67 -2.15
CA CYS A 269 -4.54 -6.13 -3.14
C CYS A 269 -5.84 -6.95 -3.26
N LYS A 270 -5.77 -8.28 -3.20
CA LYS A 270 -6.96 -9.14 -3.22
C LYS A 270 -7.84 -8.92 -1.98
N VAL A 271 -7.22 -8.83 -0.81
CA VAL A 271 -7.91 -8.59 0.46
C VAL A 271 -8.54 -7.20 0.48
N ALA A 272 -7.83 -6.17 0.01
CA ALA A 272 -8.36 -4.81 -0.08
C ALA A 272 -9.63 -4.74 -0.93
N LYS A 273 -9.63 -5.37 -2.12
CA LYS A 273 -10.81 -5.45 -2.99
C LYS A 273 -11.97 -6.19 -2.32
N LEU A 274 -11.68 -7.31 -1.66
CA LEU A 274 -12.69 -8.06 -0.91
C LEU A 274 -13.32 -7.24 0.22
N LEU A 275 -12.51 -6.42 0.91
CA LEU A 275 -13.00 -5.49 1.93
C LEU A 275 -13.85 -4.37 1.33
N GLU A 276 -13.43 -3.76 0.23
CA GLU A 276 -14.19 -2.72 -0.48
C GLU A 276 -15.59 -3.22 -0.86
N GLU A 277 -15.68 -4.44 -1.40
CA GLU A 277 -16.94 -5.08 -1.79
C GLU A 277 -17.79 -5.50 -0.58
N GLY A 278 -17.18 -6.22 0.38
CA GLY A 278 -17.89 -6.84 1.48
C GLY A 278 -18.34 -5.88 2.58
N MET A 279 -17.64 -4.74 2.73
CA MET A 279 -17.96 -3.71 3.72
C MET A 279 -18.77 -2.55 3.13
N GLU A 280 -19.18 -2.65 1.85
CA GLU A 280 -19.93 -1.62 1.13
C GLU A 280 -19.27 -0.23 1.24
N LEU A 281 -17.93 -0.20 1.22
CA LEU A 281 -17.18 1.03 1.37
C LEU A 281 -17.43 1.92 0.14
N LYS A 282 -18.17 3.01 0.35
CA LYS A 282 -18.31 4.04 -0.69
C LYS A 282 -16.93 4.61 -0.94
N VAL A 283 -16.38 4.35 -2.13
CA VAL A 283 -15.26 5.13 -2.66
C VAL A 283 -15.73 6.58 -2.65
N LEU A 284 -15.15 7.41 -1.77
CA LEU A 284 -15.35 8.85 -1.79
C LEU A 284 -14.84 9.33 -3.15
N HIS A 285 -15.78 9.56 -4.07
CA HIS A 285 -15.54 10.18 -5.37
C HIS A 285 -15.17 11.66 -5.18
#